data_AF-C0CQ80-F1
#
_entry.id   AF-C0CQ80-F1
#
_cell.length_a   1.000
_cell.length_b   1.000
_cell.length_c   1.000
_cell.angle_alpha   90.00
_cell.angle_beta   90.00
_cell.angle_gamma   90.00
#
_symmetry.space_group_name_H-M   'P 1'
#
loop_
_entity.id
_entity.type
_entity.pdbx_description
1 polymer ?
#
loop_
_entity_poly.entity_id
_entity_poly.type
_entity_poly.pdbx_seq_one_letter_code
_entity_poly.pdbx_strand_id
1 'polypeptide(L)'
;MLENWAVPQKPEREEIKLRLRTAKERLSKQQMCLKEHGLPVLVLMEGWGAAGKGSLIGKIIKNIDPRFFKVATMENIGDQEDRYPFLHRYFVQIPEAGKFTFLDSGWMNEICMGRARKELDSKEYAKKVESVQRFERQLVDNGYLVIKFFCHISREEQKKRMDKLSEKKDTRWRVSEEDVWQNKHYKRCLKIFDNYLRDADSPVSPWYLVDASCEKWAQLQILEALCRGIEIAMENRKRAVLIPQNVFSLKKMPQLSEVGLGKKVLSESDYRRQLKPLQDRLRALHNRLYRKQVPVVICYEGWDAAGKGGNIKRITEALDPRGFEVHPIASPEPHEKARHYLWRFWTRLPKTGHIAIFDRTWYGRVMVERLEGFCSENDWQRAYNEINEFERELFDWGAVILKFWVQIDKETQLERFQARQNTPEKRWKITEEDWRNREKWDAYENAVNEMLEKTSTQYAPWYILESVDKKYARIQALKIVIEELERVLE
;
A
#
# COMPACT_ATOMS: atom_id res chain seq x y z
N MET A 1 4.10 -2.73 -28.10
CA MET A 1 3.64 -4.10 -27.82
C MET A 1 2.49 -4.49 -28.74
N LEU A 2 1.31 -3.86 -28.64
CA LEU A 2 0.11 -4.11 -29.46
C LEU A 2 0.29 -3.78 -30.95
N GLU A 3 0.93 -2.67 -31.30
CA GLU A 3 1.05 -2.25 -32.72
C GLU A 3 1.86 -3.23 -33.57
N ASN A 4 2.83 -3.90 -32.94
CA ASN A 4 3.71 -4.90 -33.57
C ASN A 4 3.39 -6.32 -33.11
N TRP A 5 2.20 -6.55 -32.54
CA TRP A 5 1.88 -7.84 -31.95
C TRP A 5 1.57 -8.87 -33.03
N ALA A 6 2.40 -9.91 -33.12
CA ALA A 6 2.12 -11.09 -33.90
C ALA A 6 1.02 -11.90 -33.21
N VAL A 7 -0.24 -11.69 -33.62
CA VAL A 7 -1.40 -12.39 -33.07
C VAL A 7 -1.20 -13.90 -33.25
N PRO A 8 -1.24 -14.70 -32.16
CA PRO A 8 -1.01 -16.13 -32.25
C PRO A 8 -2.08 -16.80 -33.10
N GLN A 9 -1.68 -17.77 -33.93
CA GLN A 9 -2.61 -18.50 -34.77
C GLN A 9 -3.60 -19.29 -33.90
N LYS A 10 -4.89 -18.99 -34.06
CA LYS A 10 -5.96 -19.67 -33.32
C LYS A 10 -6.03 -21.14 -33.75
N PRO A 11 -5.89 -22.10 -32.81
CA PRO A 11 -5.98 -23.52 -33.14
C PRO A 11 -7.39 -23.94 -33.60
N GLU A 12 -7.48 -25.19 -34.07
CA GLU A 12 -8.76 -25.79 -34.43
C GLU A 12 -9.69 -25.95 -33.21
N ARG A 13 -10.99 -26.02 -33.48
CA ARG A 13 -12.01 -26.03 -32.43
C ARG A 13 -11.88 -27.23 -31.47
N GLU A 14 -11.56 -28.41 -32.00
CA GLU A 14 -11.40 -29.61 -31.18
C GLU A 14 -10.13 -29.56 -30.33
N GLU A 15 -9.04 -29.03 -30.88
CA GLU A 15 -7.80 -28.80 -30.13
C GLU A 15 -8.03 -27.81 -28.97
N ILE A 16 -8.72 -26.69 -29.22
CA ILE A 16 -9.06 -25.72 -28.16
C ILE A 16 -9.88 -26.39 -27.05
N LYS A 17 -10.86 -27.23 -27.39
CA LYS A 17 -11.67 -27.94 -26.40
C LYS A 17 -10.82 -28.88 -25.54
N LEU A 18 -9.94 -29.65 -26.16
CA LEU A 18 -9.07 -30.59 -25.47
C LEU A 18 -8.13 -29.86 -24.51
N ARG A 19 -7.41 -28.85 -25.00
CA ARG A 19 -6.47 -28.06 -24.20
C ARG A 19 -7.17 -27.29 -23.08
N LEU A 20 -8.37 -26.76 -23.33
CA LEU A 20 -9.19 -26.13 -22.29
C LEU A 20 -9.54 -27.10 -21.17
N ARG A 21 -9.89 -28.35 -21.49
CA ARG A 21 -10.16 -29.37 -20.48
C ARG A 21 -8.93 -29.60 -19.61
N THR A 22 -7.78 -29.83 -20.25
CA THR A 22 -6.50 -30.05 -19.54
C THR A 22 -6.11 -28.86 -18.67
N ALA A 23 -6.21 -27.63 -19.17
CA ALA A 23 -5.86 -26.43 -18.42
C ALA A 23 -6.78 -26.21 -17.20
N LYS A 24 -8.08 -26.51 -17.32
CA LYS A 24 -9.03 -26.44 -16.19
C LYS A 24 -8.73 -27.47 -15.11
N GLU A 25 -8.48 -28.72 -15.50
CA GLU A 25 -8.09 -29.79 -14.57
C GLU A 25 -6.78 -29.44 -13.85
N ARG A 26 -5.82 -28.84 -14.57
CA ARG A 26 -4.56 -28.36 -14.00
C ARG A 26 -4.77 -27.23 -12.99
N LEU A 27 -5.55 -26.19 -13.33
CA LEU A 27 -5.82 -25.08 -12.42
C LEU A 27 -6.52 -25.55 -11.13
N SER A 28 -7.46 -26.48 -11.24
CA SER A 28 -8.15 -27.06 -10.08
C SER A 28 -7.18 -27.80 -9.15
N LYS A 29 -6.21 -28.55 -9.69
CA LYS A 29 -5.14 -29.18 -8.89
C LYS A 29 -4.21 -28.15 -8.26
N GLN A 30 -3.81 -27.14 -9.05
CA GLN A 30 -2.93 -26.07 -8.58
C GLN A 30 -3.53 -25.26 -7.43
N GLN A 31 -4.85 -25.05 -7.41
CA GLN A 31 -5.53 -24.35 -6.31
C GLN A 31 -5.20 -24.95 -4.93
N MET A 32 -5.20 -26.27 -4.78
CA MET A 32 -4.87 -26.91 -3.50
C MET A 32 -3.40 -26.68 -3.14
N CYS A 33 -2.52 -26.74 -4.13
CA CYS A 33 -1.10 -26.45 -3.96
C CYS A 33 -0.87 -25.00 -3.50
N LEU A 34 -1.61 -24.02 -4.05
CA LEU A 34 -1.57 -22.62 -3.62
C LEU A 34 -1.94 -22.47 -2.16
N LYS A 35 -3.02 -23.14 -1.72
CA LYS A 35 -3.46 -23.14 -0.31
C LYS A 35 -2.39 -23.71 0.60
N GLU A 36 -1.84 -24.88 0.28
CA GLU A 36 -0.84 -25.57 1.10
C GLU A 36 0.45 -24.76 1.27
N HIS A 37 0.85 -24.04 0.22
CA HIS A 37 2.09 -23.26 0.22
C HIS A 37 1.89 -21.77 0.45
N GLY A 38 0.64 -21.34 0.65
CA GLY A 38 0.30 -19.95 0.90
C GLY A 38 0.61 -18.97 -0.25
N LEU A 39 0.71 -19.40 -1.52
CA LEU A 39 1.01 -18.50 -2.65
C LEU A 39 -0.22 -17.63 -2.98
N PRO A 40 -0.17 -16.29 -2.76
CA PRO A 40 -1.25 -15.40 -3.16
C PRO A 40 -1.16 -15.04 -4.64
N VAL A 41 -2.30 -15.03 -5.35
CA VAL A 41 -2.35 -14.81 -6.80
C VAL A 41 -3.26 -13.63 -7.16
N LEU A 42 -2.67 -12.54 -7.64
CA LEU A 42 -3.39 -11.37 -8.13
C LEU A 42 -3.46 -11.42 -9.66
N VAL A 43 -4.68 -11.49 -10.19
CA VAL A 43 -4.95 -11.54 -11.64
C VAL A 43 -5.61 -10.23 -12.07
N LEU A 44 -4.93 -9.43 -12.87
CA LEU A 44 -5.47 -8.22 -13.47
C LEU A 44 -5.99 -8.50 -14.88
N MET A 45 -7.26 -8.22 -15.12
CA MET A 45 -7.90 -8.33 -16.43
C MET A 45 -8.18 -6.94 -17.00
N GLU A 46 -7.35 -6.52 -17.96
CA GLU A 46 -7.49 -5.26 -18.68
C GLU A 46 -7.76 -5.52 -20.17
N GLY A 47 -8.03 -4.46 -20.92
CA GLY A 47 -8.34 -4.55 -22.35
C GLY A 47 -9.48 -3.63 -22.77
N TRP A 48 -9.79 -3.69 -24.06
CA TRP A 48 -10.84 -2.86 -24.67
C TRP A 48 -12.21 -3.05 -24.01
N GLY A 49 -13.01 -1.98 -24.05
CA GLY A 49 -14.46 -2.06 -23.81
C GLY A 49 -15.10 -3.19 -24.60
N ALA A 50 -16.04 -3.92 -23.99
CA ALA A 50 -16.70 -5.09 -24.58
C ALA A 50 -15.77 -6.25 -25.05
N ALA A 51 -14.50 -6.31 -24.60
CA ALA A 51 -13.61 -7.44 -24.89
C ALA A 51 -14.00 -8.76 -24.19
N GLY A 52 -14.96 -8.72 -23.25
CA GLY A 52 -15.47 -9.90 -22.56
C GLY A 52 -14.73 -10.25 -21.26
N LYS A 53 -14.00 -9.30 -20.66
CA LYS A 53 -13.21 -9.46 -19.42
C LYS A 53 -13.99 -10.16 -18.30
N GLY A 54 -15.09 -9.58 -17.83
CA GLY A 54 -15.94 -10.19 -16.80
C GLY A 54 -16.51 -11.57 -17.18
N SER A 55 -16.79 -11.81 -18.47
CA SER A 55 -17.25 -13.14 -18.93
C SER A 55 -16.14 -14.18 -18.86
N LEU A 56 -14.91 -13.80 -19.22
CA LEU A 56 -13.73 -14.66 -19.11
C LEU A 56 -13.41 -14.97 -17.64
N ILE A 57 -13.43 -13.97 -16.76
CA ILE A 57 -13.30 -14.17 -15.30
C ILE A 57 -14.33 -15.19 -14.83
N GLY A 58 -15.62 -14.97 -15.16
CA GLY A 58 -16.71 -15.87 -14.79
C GLY A 58 -16.55 -17.32 -15.30
N LYS A 59 -15.77 -17.56 -16.35
CA LYS A 59 -15.46 -18.91 -16.83
C LYS A 59 -14.21 -19.53 -16.21
N ILE A 60 -13.25 -18.71 -15.79
CA ILE A 60 -12.02 -19.15 -15.12
C ILE A 60 -12.34 -19.55 -13.69
N ILE A 61 -13.06 -18.69 -12.95
CA ILE A 61 -13.39 -18.92 -11.54
C ILE A 61 -14.26 -20.15 -11.30
N LYS A 62 -15.02 -20.61 -12.31
CA LYS A 62 -15.79 -21.86 -12.25
C LYS A 62 -14.94 -23.12 -12.02
N ASN A 63 -13.63 -23.02 -12.24
CA ASN A 63 -12.68 -24.11 -12.03
C ASN A 63 -11.91 -23.97 -10.70
N ILE A 64 -12.31 -23.01 -9.87
CA ILE A 64 -11.71 -22.69 -8.57
C ILE A 64 -12.82 -22.76 -7.52
N ASP A 65 -12.53 -23.34 -6.36
CA ASP A 65 -13.48 -23.34 -5.24
C ASP A 65 -13.79 -21.88 -4.78
N PRO A 66 -15.08 -21.50 -4.64
CA PRO A 66 -15.49 -20.14 -4.28
C PRO A 66 -14.90 -19.57 -2.99
N ARG A 67 -14.40 -20.41 -2.08
CA ARG A 67 -13.75 -19.96 -0.84
C ARG A 67 -12.33 -19.43 -1.06
N PHE A 68 -11.75 -19.69 -2.23
CA PHE A 68 -10.35 -19.41 -2.56
C PHE A 68 -10.17 -18.32 -3.60
N PHE A 69 -11.24 -17.64 -4.02
CA PHE A 69 -11.11 -16.48 -4.89
C PHE A 69 -12.00 -15.32 -4.46
N LYS A 70 -11.58 -14.12 -4.82
CA LYS A 70 -12.38 -12.91 -4.85
C LYS A 70 -12.40 -12.34 -6.26
N VAL A 71 -13.51 -11.76 -6.67
CA VAL A 71 -13.58 -10.90 -7.87
C VAL A 71 -13.90 -9.49 -7.39
N ALA A 72 -13.09 -8.51 -7.79
CA ALA A 72 -13.31 -7.10 -7.51
C ALA A 72 -13.37 -6.34 -8.83
N THR A 73 -14.40 -5.51 -9.00
CA THR A 73 -14.52 -4.57 -10.12
C THR A 73 -13.90 -3.26 -9.69
N MET A 74 -12.96 -2.72 -10.47
CA MET A 74 -12.16 -1.55 -10.08
C MET A 74 -12.52 -0.27 -10.85
N GLU A 75 -13.70 -0.21 -11.47
CA GLU A 75 -14.22 1.03 -12.02
C GLU A 75 -14.28 2.09 -10.91
N ASN A 76 -13.84 3.33 -11.16
CA ASN A 76 -13.86 4.38 -10.14
C ASN A 76 -15.33 4.73 -9.80
N ILE A 77 -15.71 4.46 -8.55
CA ILE A 77 -17.10 4.55 -8.05
C ILE A 77 -17.39 5.95 -7.47
N GLY A 78 -16.49 6.93 -7.66
CA GLY A 78 -16.76 8.35 -7.41
C GLY A 78 -16.10 8.93 -6.15
N ASP A 79 -16.60 10.09 -5.72
CA ASP A 79 -15.96 11.07 -4.83
C ASP A 79 -15.37 10.55 -3.51
N GLN A 80 -15.78 9.38 -3.01
CA GLN A 80 -15.25 8.81 -1.76
C GLN A 80 -13.91 8.09 -1.95
N GLU A 81 -13.68 7.44 -3.10
CA GLU A 81 -12.41 6.76 -3.38
C GLU A 81 -11.28 7.76 -3.65
N ASP A 82 -11.62 8.89 -4.31
CA ASP A 82 -10.68 9.98 -4.60
C ASP A 82 -10.15 10.68 -3.33
N ARG A 83 -10.74 10.37 -2.16
CA ARG A 83 -10.26 10.83 -0.86
C ARG A 83 -9.12 10.00 -0.28
N TYR A 84 -8.57 9.06 -1.04
CA TYR A 84 -7.43 8.23 -0.64
C TYR A 84 -6.34 8.26 -1.73
N PRO A 85 -5.09 7.88 -1.42
CA PRO A 85 -4.06 7.78 -2.44
C PRO A 85 -4.45 6.76 -3.52
N PHE A 86 -4.01 7.02 -4.75
CA PHE A 86 -4.30 6.21 -5.94
C PHE A 86 -4.24 4.69 -5.73
N LEU A 87 -3.17 4.19 -5.11
CA LEU A 87 -2.97 2.75 -4.93
C LEU A 87 -3.80 2.14 -3.80
N HIS A 88 -4.42 2.94 -2.93
CA HIS A 88 -5.14 2.47 -1.75
C HIS A 88 -6.19 1.42 -2.10
N ARG A 89 -7.05 1.71 -3.07
CA ARG A 89 -8.13 0.79 -3.47
C ARG A 89 -7.62 -0.53 -4.05
N TYR A 90 -6.43 -0.57 -4.63
CA TYR A 90 -5.83 -1.82 -5.12
C TYR A 90 -5.16 -2.59 -4.00
N PHE A 91 -4.44 -1.90 -3.09
CA PHE A 91 -3.85 -2.52 -1.90
C PHE A 91 -4.91 -3.21 -1.05
N VAL A 92 -6.07 -2.57 -0.82
CA VAL A 92 -7.17 -3.16 -0.04
C VAL A 92 -7.66 -4.49 -0.63
N GLN A 93 -7.53 -4.68 -1.95
CA GLN A 93 -8.03 -5.84 -2.67
C GLN A 93 -7.02 -6.97 -2.81
N ILE A 94 -5.76 -6.81 -2.38
CA ILE A 94 -4.76 -7.87 -2.58
C ILE A 94 -5.20 -9.19 -1.88
N PRO A 95 -4.91 -10.34 -2.51
CA PRO A 95 -5.31 -11.62 -1.97
C PRO A 95 -4.57 -11.96 -0.68
N GLU A 96 -5.23 -12.78 0.14
CA GLU A 96 -4.59 -13.51 1.22
C GLU A 96 -3.75 -14.66 0.65
N ALA A 97 -2.76 -15.10 1.43
CA ALA A 97 -1.95 -16.28 1.19
C ALA A 97 -2.82 -17.48 0.78
N GLY A 98 -2.49 -18.08 -0.37
CA GLY A 98 -3.19 -19.24 -0.93
C GLY A 98 -4.54 -18.94 -1.58
N LYS A 99 -4.89 -17.66 -1.80
CA LYS A 99 -6.11 -17.26 -2.49
C LYS A 99 -5.82 -16.47 -3.78
N PHE A 100 -6.82 -16.44 -4.64
CA PHE A 100 -6.87 -15.59 -5.83
C PHE A 100 -7.62 -14.30 -5.55
N THR A 101 -7.19 -13.21 -6.18
CA THR A 101 -8.07 -12.07 -6.46
C THR A 101 -8.02 -11.75 -7.95
N PHE A 102 -9.19 -11.69 -8.58
CA PHE A 102 -9.37 -11.24 -9.96
C PHE A 102 -9.86 -9.80 -9.94
N LEU A 103 -9.10 -8.91 -10.55
CA LEU A 103 -9.50 -7.52 -10.77
C LEU A 103 -10.09 -7.41 -12.19
N ASP A 104 -11.37 -7.04 -12.29
CA ASP A 104 -11.99 -6.66 -13.56
C ASP A 104 -11.74 -5.17 -13.81
N SER A 105 -10.83 -4.90 -14.74
CA SER A 105 -10.16 -3.61 -14.91
C SER A 105 -9.34 -3.21 -13.67
N GLY A 106 -8.50 -2.20 -13.80
CA GLY A 106 -7.64 -1.73 -12.73
C GLY A 106 -6.98 -0.39 -13.05
N TRP A 107 -5.72 -0.26 -12.63
CA TRP A 107 -4.97 0.99 -12.74
C TRP A 107 -4.65 1.40 -14.18
N MET A 108 -4.56 0.45 -15.12
CA MET A 108 -4.25 0.77 -16.52
C MET A 108 -5.37 1.60 -17.14
N ASN A 109 -6.64 1.22 -16.94
CA ASN A 109 -7.75 1.97 -17.54
C ASN A 109 -7.79 3.42 -17.03
N GLU A 110 -7.65 3.62 -15.71
CA GLU A 110 -7.64 4.97 -15.11
C GLU A 110 -6.52 5.84 -15.69
N ILE A 111 -5.29 5.33 -15.74
CA ILE A 111 -4.13 6.09 -16.24
C ILE A 111 -4.28 6.37 -17.73
N CYS A 112 -4.66 5.37 -18.53
CA CYS A 112 -4.80 5.52 -19.97
C CYS A 112 -5.93 6.48 -20.33
N MET A 113 -7.06 6.41 -19.64
CA MET A 113 -8.20 7.27 -19.90
C MET A 113 -7.97 8.69 -19.42
N GLY A 114 -7.33 8.89 -18.26
CA GLY A 114 -6.87 10.22 -17.83
C GLY A 114 -5.95 10.85 -18.87
N ARG A 115 -5.03 10.08 -19.45
CA ARG A 115 -4.17 10.54 -20.55
C ARG A 115 -4.96 10.83 -21.83
N ALA A 116 -5.96 10.02 -22.15
CA ALA A 116 -6.83 10.20 -23.32
C ALA A 116 -7.71 11.46 -23.20
N ARG A 117 -8.16 11.79 -21.98
CA ARG A 117 -8.94 12.99 -21.66
C ARG A 117 -8.08 14.24 -21.46
N LYS A 118 -6.74 14.08 -21.45
CA LYS A 118 -5.75 15.13 -21.14
C LYS A 118 -5.84 15.65 -19.70
N GLU A 119 -6.34 14.82 -18.79
CA GLU A 119 -6.35 15.05 -17.34
C GLU A 119 -4.99 14.75 -16.73
N LEU A 120 -4.18 13.89 -17.37
CA LEU A 120 -2.82 13.56 -16.95
C LEU A 120 -1.81 14.12 -17.94
N ASP A 121 -0.92 14.99 -17.44
CA ASP A 121 0.24 15.43 -18.20
C ASP A 121 1.31 14.31 -18.30
N SER A 122 2.41 14.56 -19.01
CA SER A 122 3.46 13.54 -19.21
C SER A 122 4.19 13.19 -17.90
N LYS A 123 4.30 14.13 -16.96
CA LYS A 123 4.99 13.94 -15.67
C LYS A 123 4.11 13.15 -14.71
N GLU A 124 2.83 13.49 -14.63
CA GLU A 124 1.83 12.78 -13.82
C GLU A 124 1.63 11.35 -14.32
N TYR A 125 1.59 11.16 -15.64
CA TYR A 125 1.58 9.84 -16.26
C TYR A 125 2.78 9.00 -15.82
N ALA A 126 4.00 9.54 -15.95
CA ALA A 126 5.22 8.83 -15.56
C ALA A 126 5.22 8.45 -14.07
N LYS A 127 4.80 9.37 -13.19
CA LYS A 127 4.66 9.10 -11.75
C LYS A 127 3.67 7.96 -11.47
N LYS A 128 2.51 7.95 -12.13
CA LYS A 128 1.50 6.89 -11.96
C LYS A 128 2.00 5.53 -12.44
N VAL A 129 2.72 5.49 -13.57
CA VAL A 129 3.35 4.25 -14.07
C VAL A 129 4.41 3.75 -13.08
N GLU A 130 5.26 4.64 -12.57
CA GLU A 130 6.29 4.28 -11.59
C GLU A 130 5.67 3.74 -10.28
N SER A 131 4.59 4.39 -9.80
CA SER A 131 3.80 3.95 -8.64
C SER A 131 3.26 2.52 -8.85
N VAL A 132 2.69 2.23 -10.02
CA VAL A 132 2.24 0.87 -10.40
C VAL A 132 3.39 -0.13 -10.41
N GLN A 133 4.54 0.21 -11.01
CA GLN A 133 5.69 -0.68 -11.07
C GLN A 133 6.24 -1.02 -9.68
N ARG A 134 6.31 -0.02 -8.78
CA ARG A 134 6.69 -0.23 -7.38
C ARG A 134 5.70 -1.14 -6.66
N PHE A 135 4.40 -0.91 -6.85
CA PHE A 135 3.36 -1.77 -6.28
C PHE A 135 3.50 -3.23 -6.72
N GLU A 136 3.62 -3.47 -8.03
CA GLU A 136 3.79 -4.81 -8.59
C GLU A 136 5.08 -5.47 -8.07
N ARG A 137 6.19 -4.74 -8.05
CA ARG A 137 7.46 -5.23 -7.51
C ARG A 137 7.33 -5.62 -6.04
N GLN A 138 6.80 -4.74 -5.18
CA GLN A 138 6.65 -5.02 -3.75
C GLN A 138 5.80 -6.26 -3.48
N LEU A 139 4.73 -6.48 -4.25
CA LEU A 139 3.93 -7.69 -4.15
C LEU A 139 4.74 -8.93 -4.53
N VAL A 140 5.44 -8.91 -5.66
CA VAL A 140 6.28 -10.04 -6.10
C VAL A 140 7.41 -10.30 -5.10
N ASP A 141 8.04 -9.26 -4.57
CA ASP A 141 9.10 -9.34 -3.55
C ASP A 141 8.58 -9.96 -2.25
N ASN A 142 7.29 -9.80 -1.95
CA ASN A 142 6.64 -10.48 -0.84
C ASN A 142 6.10 -11.88 -1.17
N GLY A 143 6.33 -12.37 -2.39
CA GLY A 143 5.99 -13.71 -2.82
C GLY A 143 4.63 -13.84 -3.53
N TYR A 144 4.02 -12.74 -3.96
CA TYR A 144 2.80 -12.79 -4.78
C TYR A 144 3.11 -13.18 -6.22
N LEU A 145 2.20 -13.94 -6.82
CA LEU A 145 2.11 -14.01 -8.28
C LEU A 145 1.19 -12.89 -8.77
N VAL A 146 1.76 -11.91 -9.48
CA VAL A 146 1.00 -10.85 -10.15
C VAL A 146 1.00 -11.10 -11.66
N ILE A 147 -0.17 -11.41 -12.21
CA ILE A 147 -0.35 -11.70 -13.64
C ILE A 147 -1.35 -10.74 -14.28
N LYS A 148 -0.96 -10.13 -15.39
CA LYS A 148 -1.70 -9.05 -16.04
C LYS A 148 -2.05 -9.42 -17.47
N PHE A 149 -3.33 -9.37 -17.82
CA PHE A 149 -3.81 -9.71 -19.15
C PHE A 149 -4.38 -8.47 -19.85
N PHE A 150 -4.03 -8.28 -21.12
CA PHE A 150 -4.68 -7.29 -21.98
C PHE A 150 -5.52 -8.00 -23.06
N CYS A 151 -6.83 -7.94 -22.92
CA CYS A 151 -7.80 -8.52 -23.85
C CYS A 151 -7.96 -7.61 -25.08
N HIS A 152 -7.36 -8.01 -26.20
CA HIS A 152 -7.36 -7.26 -27.45
C HIS A 152 -8.50 -7.71 -28.39
N ILE A 153 -9.20 -6.75 -28.99
CA ILE A 153 -10.17 -6.95 -30.08
C ILE A 153 -10.06 -5.80 -31.09
N SER A 154 -10.42 -6.04 -32.36
CA SER A 154 -10.45 -4.99 -33.37
C SER A 154 -11.56 -3.97 -33.12
N ARG A 155 -11.47 -2.81 -33.78
CA ARG A 155 -12.51 -1.77 -33.72
C ARG A 155 -13.87 -2.29 -34.19
N GLU A 156 -13.88 -3.10 -35.24
CA GLU A 156 -15.09 -3.67 -35.84
C GLU A 156 -15.75 -4.67 -34.89
N GLU A 157 -14.96 -5.55 -34.28
CA GLU A 157 -15.46 -6.52 -33.30
C GLU A 157 -15.94 -5.83 -32.02
N GLN A 158 -15.24 -4.79 -31.56
CA GLN A 158 -15.68 -3.97 -30.43
C GLN A 158 -17.05 -3.34 -30.70
N LYS A 159 -17.21 -2.68 -31.85
CA LYS A 159 -18.48 -2.06 -32.26
C LYS A 159 -19.61 -3.10 -32.30
N LYS A 160 -19.38 -4.20 -33.02
CA LYS A 160 -20.35 -5.30 -33.15
C LYS A 160 -20.81 -5.85 -31.80
N ARG A 161 -19.90 -6.02 -30.83
CA ARG A 161 -20.25 -6.50 -29.49
C ARG A 161 -21.04 -5.48 -28.69
N MET A 162 -20.66 -4.20 -28.75
CA MET A 162 -21.41 -3.13 -28.09
C MET A 162 -22.83 -3.03 -28.65
N ASP A 163 -22.99 -3.02 -29.98
CA ASP A 163 -24.29 -2.94 -30.64
C ASP A 163 -25.23 -4.08 -30.16
N LYS A 164 -24.71 -5.32 -30.16
CA LYS A 164 -25.44 -6.50 -29.65
C LYS A 164 -25.78 -6.40 -28.16
N LEU A 165 -24.92 -5.82 -27.34
CA LEU A 165 -25.19 -5.63 -25.91
C LEU A 165 -26.26 -4.56 -25.68
N SER A 166 -26.29 -3.51 -26.52
CA SER A 166 -27.24 -2.40 -26.44
C SER A 166 -28.66 -2.74 -26.93
N GLU A 167 -28.80 -3.76 -27.79
CA GLU A 167 -30.08 -4.29 -28.27
C GLU A 167 -30.97 -4.82 -27.15
N LYS A 168 -30.39 -5.44 -26.10
CA LYS A 168 -31.15 -6.04 -25.00
C LYS A 168 -31.16 -5.13 -23.77
N LYS A 169 -32.34 -4.95 -23.18
CA LYS A 169 -32.53 -4.16 -21.95
C LYS A 169 -31.61 -4.61 -20.81
N ASP A 170 -31.44 -5.92 -20.64
CA ASP A 170 -30.70 -6.51 -19.52
C ASP A 170 -29.18 -6.50 -19.69
N THR A 171 -28.67 -6.12 -20.85
CA THR A 171 -27.22 -6.05 -21.12
C THR A 171 -26.73 -4.67 -21.54
N ARG A 172 -27.64 -3.73 -21.82
CA ARG A 172 -27.30 -2.37 -22.24
C ARG A 172 -26.40 -1.65 -21.24
N TRP A 173 -26.62 -1.87 -19.94
CA TRP A 173 -25.81 -1.28 -18.85
C TRP A 173 -24.33 -1.69 -18.89
N ARG A 174 -23.96 -2.72 -19.66
CA ARG A 174 -22.58 -3.20 -19.81
C ARG A 174 -21.76 -2.43 -20.86
N VAL A 175 -22.38 -1.44 -21.51
CA VAL A 175 -21.71 -0.56 -22.47
C VAL A 175 -21.72 0.84 -21.89
N SER A 176 -20.53 1.33 -21.54
CA SER A 176 -20.34 2.69 -21.02
C SER A 176 -20.20 3.71 -22.15
N GLU A 177 -20.38 4.99 -21.83
CA GLU A 177 -20.07 6.08 -22.76
C GLU A 177 -18.59 6.09 -23.16
N GLU A 178 -17.72 5.67 -22.23
CA GLU A 178 -16.29 5.51 -22.47
C GLU A 178 -16.01 4.45 -23.53
N ASP A 179 -16.69 3.31 -23.50
CA ASP A 179 -16.52 2.24 -24.51
C ASP A 179 -16.86 2.75 -25.92
N VAL A 180 -17.95 3.51 -26.04
CA VAL A 180 -18.37 4.14 -27.30
C VAL A 180 -17.33 5.18 -27.76
N TRP A 181 -16.79 5.97 -26.83
CA TRP A 181 -15.75 6.95 -27.12
C TRP A 181 -14.45 6.28 -27.58
N GLN A 182 -14.02 5.21 -26.89
CA GLN A 182 -12.86 4.40 -27.25
C GLN A 182 -12.99 3.87 -28.67
N ASN A 183 -14.16 3.36 -29.07
CA ASN A 183 -14.38 2.84 -30.42
C ASN A 183 -14.29 3.92 -31.51
N LYS A 184 -14.84 5.12 -31.23
CA LYS A 184 -14.75 6.27 -32.13
C LYS A 184 -13.30 6.74 -32.29
N HIS A 185 -12.52 6.69 -31.22
CA HIS A 185 -11.13 7.15 -31.18
C HIS A 185 -10.12 5.99 -31.14
N TYR A 186 -10.47 4.84 -31.72
CA TYR A 186 -9.73 3.58 -31.55
C TYR A 186 -8.23 3.71 -31.80
N LYS A 187 -7.81 4.35 -32.92
CA LYS A 187 -6.37 4.53 -33.23
C LYS A 187 -5.62 5.31 -32.14
N ARG A 188 -6.28 6.31 -31.54
CA ARG A 188 -5.70 7.12 -30.47
C ARG A 188 -5.59 6.29 -29.18
N CYS A 189 -6.65 5.58 -28.80
CA CYS A 189 -6.64 4.69 -27.64
C CYS A 189 -5.61 3.57 -27.79
N LEU A 190 -5.49 2.98 -28.99
CA LEU A 190 -4.52 1.94 -29.29
C LEU A 190 -3.09 2.42 -29.00
N LYS A 191 -2.72 3.62 -29.46
CA LYS A 191 -1.40 4.21 -29.18
C LYS A 191 -1.17 4.46 -27.69
N ILE A 192 -2.19 4.92 -26.96
CA ILE A 192 -2.10 5.15 -25.52
C ILE A 192 -1.90 3.83 -24.77
N PHE A 193 -2.73 2.81 -25.06
CA PHE A 193 -2.61 1.48 -24.47
C PHE A 193 -1.27 0.85 -24.82
N ASP A 194 -0.82 0.96 -26.07
CA ASP A 194 0.45 0.40 -26.51
C ASP A 194 1.65 1.03 -25.78
N ASN A 195 1.65 2.36 -25.60
CA ASN A 195 2.66 3.05 -24.81
C ASN A 195 2.63 2.60 -23.35
N TYR A 196 1.44 2.59 -22.72
CA TYR A 196 1.30 2.17 -21.33
C TYR A 196 1.78 0.73 -21.11
N LEU A 197 1.40 -0.19 -21.99
CA LEU A 197 1.84 -1.58 -21.89
C LEU A 197 3.36 -1.70 -21.97
N ARG A 198 4.03 -0.91 -22.82
CA ARG A 198 5.51 -0.88 -22.88
C ARG A 198 6.11 -0.29 -21.60
N ASP A 199 5.56 0.82 -21.13
CA ASP A 199 6.09 1.56 -19.99
C ASP A 199 5.91 0.81 -18.68
N ALA A 200 4.82 0.04 -18.53
CA ALA A 200 4.47 -0.74 -17.35
C ALA A 200 4.76 -2.25 -17.48
N ASP A 201 5.49 -2.68 -18.52
CA ASP A 201 5.97 -4.05 -18.64
C ASP A 201 7.21 -4.25 -17.75
N SER A 202 7.29 -5.40 -17.10
CA SER A 202 8.41 -5.72 -16.21
C SER A 202 8.66 -7.23 -16.20
N PRO A 203 9.93 -7.68 -16.11
CA PRO A 203 10.24 -9.11 -16.02
C PRO A 203 9.58 -9.82 -14.83
N VAL A 204 9.30 -9.10 -13.75
CA VAL A 204 8.68 -9.66 -12.53
C VAL A 204 7.15 -9.72 -12.60
N SER A 205 6.52 -8.90 -13.45
CA SER A 205 5.08 -8.92 -13.70
C SER A 205 4.79 -8.51 -15.15
N PRO A 206 4.97 -9.43 -16.12
CA PRO A 206 4.83 -9.11 -17.53
C PRO A 206 3.36 -9.00 -17.96
N TRP A 207 3.13 -8.27 -19.04
CA TRP A 207 1.84 -8.22 -19.72
C TRP A 207 1.64 -9.40 -20.68
N TYR A 208 0.50 -10.07 -20.54
CA TYR A 208 0.05 -11.11 -21.47
C TYR A 208 -1.01 -10.54 -22.41
N LEU A 209 -0.68 -10.40 -23.68
CA LEU A 209 -1.63 -10.01 -24.72
C LEU A 209 -2.51 -11.21 -25.07
N VAL A 210 -3.84 -11.02 -25.04
CA VAL A 210 -4.83 -12.07 -25.26
C VAL A 210 -5.67 -11.72 -26.47
N ASP A 211 -5.72 -12.62 -27.46
CA ASP A 211 -6.63 -12.46 -28.60
C ASP A 211 -8.05 -12.80 -28.12
N ALA A 212 -8.83 -11.74 -27.87
CA ALA A 212 -10.17 -11.83 -27.36
C ALA A 212 -11.25 -11.84 -28.46
N SER A 213 -10.86 -12.01 -29.73
CA SER A 213 -11.79 -12.17 -30.86
C SER A 213 -12.67 -13.42 -30.72
N CYS A 214 -12.13 -14.49 -30.11
CA CYS A 214 -12.84 -15.72 -29.81
C CYS A 214 -12.78 -16.05 -28.31
N GLU A 215 -13.94 -16.16 -27.68
CA GLU A 215 -14.05 -16.35 -26.23
C GLU A 215 -13.36 -17.62 -25.71
N LYS A 216 -13.52 -18.76 -26.40
CA LYS A 216 -12.86 -20.01 -26.00
C LYS A 216 -11.34 -19.95 -26.18
N TRP A 217 -10.88 -19.23 -27.19
CA TRP A 217 -9.46 -19.04 -27.45
C TRP A 217 -8.83 -18.13 -26.40
N ALA A 218 -9.48 -17.02 -26.05
CA ALA A 218 -9.06 -16.14 -24.96
C ALA A 218 -9.03 -16.88 -23.62
N GLN A 219 -10.07 -17.65 -23.31
CA GLN A 219 -10.10 -18.47 -22.11
C GLN A 219 -8.90 -19.43 -22.03
N LEU A 220 -8.52 -20.04 -23.16
CA LEU A 220 -7.41 -20.98 -23.20
C LEU A 220 -6.07 -20.27 -22.95
N GLN A 221 -5.81 -19.17 -23.66
CA GLN A 221 -4.60 -18.35 -23.49
C GLN A 221 -4.41 -17.92 -22.03
N ILE A 222 -5.48 -17.43 -21.39
CA ILE A 222 -5.44 -16.98 -20.00
C ILE A 222 -5.17 -18.15 -19.04
N LEU A 223 -5.87 -19.28 -19.21
CA LEU A 223 -5.68 -20.44 -18.33
C LEU A 223 -4.28 -21.03 -18.46
N GLU A 224 -3.75 -21.15 -19.67
CA GLU A 224 -2.39 -21.68 -19.88
C GLU A 224 -1.32 -20.74 -19.29
N ALA A 225 -1.47 -19.43 -19.48
CA ALA A 225 -0.58 -18.44 -18.89
C ALA A 225 -0.66 -18.44 -17.36
N LEU A 226 -1.87 -18.50 -16.79
CA LEU A 226 -2.09 -18.58 -15.35
C LEU A 226 -1.47 -19.85 -14.75
N CYS A 227 -1.72 -21.01 -15.35
CA CYS A 227 -1.15 -22.27 -14.88
C CYS A 227 0.39 -22.26 -14.93
N ARG A 228 0.97 -21.71 -15.99
CA ARG A 228 2.43 -21.57 -16.12
C ARG A 228 2.99 -20.59 -15.10
N GLY A 229 2.34 -19.44 -14.90
CA GLY A 229 2.75 -18.46 -13.91
C GLY A 229 2.75 -19.02 -12.49
N ILE A 230 1.74 -19.83 -12.15
CA ILE A 230 1.67 -20.53 -10.86
C ILE A 230 2.87 -21.47 -10.68
N GLU A 231 3.23 -22.25 -11.69
CA GLU A 231 4.39 -23.16 -11.58
C GLU A 231 5.71 -22.42 -11.38
N ILE A 232 5.95 -21.40 -12.20
CA ILE A 232 7.17 -20.58 -12.10
C ILE A 232 7.25 -19.91 -10.71
N ALA A 233 6.13 -19.37 -10.21
CA ALA A 233 6.09 -18.75 -8.88
C ALA A 233 6.39 -19.78 -7.77
N MET A 234 5.85 -21.00 -7.88
CA MET A 234 6.10 -22.06 -6.90
C MET A 234 7.55 -22.54 -6.89
N GLU A 235 8.21 -22.59 -8.05
CA GLU A 235 9.64 -22.91 -8.17
C GLU A 235 10.53 -21.81 -7.58
N ASN A 236 10.15 -20.54 -7.77
CA ASN A 236 10.95 -19.39 -7.35
C ASN A 236 10.73 -18.96 -5.89
N ARG A 237 9.76 -19.54 -5.16
CA ARG A 237 9.32 -19.12 -3.82
C ARG A 237 10.43 -18.99 -2.76
N LYS A 238 11.55 -19.70 -2.91
CA LYS A 238 12.65 -19.75 -1.94
C LYS A 238 13.79 -18.77 -2.26
N ARG A 239 13.71 -18.04 -3.37
CA ARG A 239 14.80 -17.15 -3.80
C ARG A 239 14.72 -15.85 -3.01
N ALA A 240 15.85 -15.43 -2.47
CA ALA A 240 15.98 -14.10 -1.90
C ALA A 240 15.78 -13.04 -3.00
N VAL A 241 15.10 -11.96 -2.64
CA VAL A 241 14.80 -10.87 -3.55
C VAL A 241 16.00 -9.93 -3.65
N LEU A 242 16.24 -9.40 -4.84
CA LEU A 242 17.22 -8.34 -5.05
C LEU A 242 16.72 -7.04 -4.43
N ILE A 243 17.48 -6.49 -3.49
CA ILE A 243 17.13 -5.25 -2.81
C ILE A 243 17.57 -4.08 -3.71
N PRO A 244 16.64 -3.23 -4.18
CA PRO A 244 17.01 -2.09 -5.00
C PRO A 244 17.86 -1.10 -4.21
N GLN A 245 18.65 -0.28 -4.92
CA GLN A 245 19.34 0.82 -4.25
C GLN A 245 18.33 1.89 -3.83
N ASN A 246 18.53 2.47 -2.64
CA ASN A 246 17.72 3.61 -2.21
C ASN A 246 18.05 4.84 -3.08
N VAL A 247 17.04 5.38 -3.76
CA VAL A 247 17.15 6.56 -4.65
C VAL A 247 16.65 7.85 -4.00
N PHE A 248 16.16 7.78 -2.77
CA PHE A 248 15.55 8.93 -2.09
C PHE A 248 16.61 9.81 -1.41
N SER A 249 16.40 11.12 -1.45
CA SER A 249 17.23 12.07 -0.73
C SER A 249 16.97 12.01 0.78
N LEU A 250 18.00 11.58 1.52
CA LEU A 250 17.94 11.43 2.98
C LEU A 250 18.45 12.67 3.70
N LYS A 251 17.81 13.03 4.80
CA LYS A 251 18.22 14.05 5.75
C LYS A 251 19.11 13.40 6.80
N LYS A 252 20.30 13.96 7.00
CA LYS A 252 21.23 13.47 8.03
C LYS A 252 20.58 13.58 9.42
N MET A 253 20.56 12.47 10.14
CA MET A 253 20.09 12.38 11.52
C MET A 253 21.29 12.18 12.46
N PRO A 254 21.27 12.76 13.68
CA PRO A 254 22.25 12.42 14.69
C PRO A 254 22.05 10.97 15.16
N GLN A 255 23.12 10.34 15.63
CA GLN A 255 22.99 9.08 16.36
C GLN A 255 22.25 9.33 17.68
N LEU A 256 21.51 8.34 18.17
CA LEU A 256 20.75 8.48 19.42
C LEU A 256 21.64 8.84 20.62
N SER A 257 22.87 8.32 20.65
CA SER A 257 23.89 8.63 21.65
C SER A 257 24.38 10.09 21.62
N GLU A 258 24.20 10.79 20.50
CA GLU A 258 24.57 12.21 20.33
C GLU A 258 23.45 13.16 20.77
N VAL A 259 22.26 12.64 21.07
CA VAL A 259 21.08 13.44 21.46
C VAL A 259 21.23 13.91 22.91
N GLY A 260 21.39 15.22 23.11
CA GLY A 260 21.54 15.81 24.44
C GLY A 260 20.27 15.81 25.28
N LEU A 261 20.15 14.87 26.23
CA LEU A 261 18.95 14.69 27.07
C LEU A 261 18.93 15.53 28.37
N GLY A 262 20.09 15.88 28.93
CA GLY A 262 20.22 16.35 30.32
C GLY A 262 19.78 17.79 30.63
N LYS A 263 19.26 18.58 29.68
CA LYS A 263 19.01 20.03 29.89
C LYS A 263 17.58 20.51 29.55
N LYS A 264 16.66 19.60 29.25
CA LYS A 264 15.35 19.92 28.67
C LYS A 264 14.22 19.67 29.66
N VAL A 265 14.14 20.47 30.72
CA VAL A 265 13.12 20.36 31.80
C VAL A 265 12.15 21.53 31.72
N LEU A 266 10.86 21.26 31.93
CA LEU A 266 9.79 22.28 31.92
C LEU A 266 9.05 22.32 33.25
N SER A 267 9.03 23.49 33.89
CA SER A 267 8.25 23.71 35.10
C SER A 267 6.75 23.50 34.84
N GLU A 268 5.98 23.16 35.88
CA GLU A 268 4.53 22.98 35.72
C GLU A 268 3.82 24.26 35.25
N SER A 269 4.25 25.42 35.75
CA SER A 269 3.70 26.73 35.36
C SER A 269 4.00 27.04 33.89
N ASP A 270 5.24 26.86 33.44
CA ASP A 270 5.63 27.09 32.04
C ASP A 270 4.95 26.10 31.09
N TYR A 271 4.82 24.84 31.50
CA TYR A 271 4.11 23.82 30.73
C TYR A 271 2.65 24.19 30.51
N ARG A 272 1.92 24.56 31.58
CA ARG A 272 0.51 24.99 31.47
C ARG A 272 0.37 26.26 30.63
N ARG A 273 1.29 27.22 30.80
CA ARG A 273 1.32 28.47 30.04
C ARG A 273 1.48 28.22 28.53
N GLN A 274 2.32 27.26 28.13
CA GLN A 274 2.54 26.94 26.71
C GLN A 274 1.47 26.00 26.13
N LEU A 275 0.97 25.04 26.90
CA LEU A 275 0.09 23.98 26.39
C LEU A 275 -1.20 24.54 25.80
N LYS A 276 -1.89 25.42 26.53
CA LYS A 276 -3.22 25.90 26.15
C LYS A 276 -3.20 26.68 24.82
N PRO A 277 -2.31 27.68 24.62
CA PRO A 277 -2.20 28.37 23.33
C PRO A 277 -1.87 27.43 22.15
N LEU A 278 -0.99 26.44 22.36
CA LEU A 278 -0.65 25.48 21.31
C LEU A 278 -1.85 24.59 20.94
N GLN A 279 -2.59 24.10 21.93
CA GLN A 279 -3.81 23.33 21.66
C GLN A 279 -4.89 24.16 20.96
N ASP A 280 -5.04 25.44 21.32
CA ASP A 280 -5.98 26.33 20.66
C ASP A 280 -5.56 26.61 19.20
N ARG A 281 -4.25 26.77 18.95
CA ARG A 281 -3.71 26.92 17.60
C ARG A 281 -3.92 25.65 16.76
N LEU A 282 -3.60 24.48 17.32
CA LEU A 282 -3.79 23.20 16.64
C LEU A 282 -5.27 22.95 16.30
N ARG A 283 -6.20 23.34 17.19
CA ARG A 283 -7.65 23.28 16.91
C ARG A 283 -8.05 24.13 15.71
N ALA A 284 -7.51 25.35 15.62
CA ALA A 284 -7.77 26.23 14.47
C ALA A 284 -7.20 25.66 13.16
N LEU A 285 -6.01 25.05 13.21
CA LEU A 285 -5.39 24.40 12.05
C LEU A 285 -6.17 23.16 11.63
N HIS A 286 -6.67 22.35 12.56
CA HIS A 286 -7.51 21.20 12.25
C HIS A 286 -8.77 21.58 11.44
N ASN A 287 -9.42 22.69 11.80
CA ASN A 287 -10.57 23.21 11.04
C ASN A 287 -10.19 23.67 9.62
N ARG A 288 -8.98 24.21 9.43
CA ARG A 288 -8.46 24.59 8.10
C ARG A 288 -8.11 23.36 7.29
N LEU A 289 -7.46 22.38 7.91
CA LEU A 289 -7.09 21.10 7.32
C LEU A 289 -8.31 20.37 6.74
N TYR A 290 -9.38 20.26 7.53
CA TYR A 290 -10.63 19.63 7.10
C TYR A 290 -11.22 20.32 5.86
N ARG A 291 -11.28 21.66 5.86
CA ARG A 291 -11.82 22.45 4.74
C ARG A 291 -10.95 22.38 3.48
N LYS A 292 -9.63 22.39 3.65
CA LYS A 292 -8.66 22.25 2.54
C LYS A 292 -8.45 20.80 2.12
N GLN A 293 -9.12 19.84 2.77
CA GLN A 293 -9.00 18.40 2.48
C GLN A 293 -7.57 17.87 2.55
N VAL A 294 -6.71 18.44 3.42
CA VAL A 294 -5.32 17.98 3.58
C VAL A 294 -5.29 16.75 4.50
N PRO A 295 -4.78 15.59 4.07
CA PRO A 295 -4.63 14.43 4.95
C PRO A 295 -3.37 14.53 5.83
N VAL A 296 -3.41 13.99 7.04
CA VAL A 296 -2.25 13.98 7.95
C VAL A 296 -2.02 12.60 8.53
N VAL A 297 -0.78 12.15 8.53
CA VAL A 297 -0.35 10.92 9.17
C VAL A 297 0.71 11.24 10.22
N ILE A 298 0.46 10.87 11.47
CA ILE A 298 1.36 11.08 12.60
C ILE A 298 1.83 9.72 13.14
N CYS A 299 3.12 9.47 13.11
CA CYS A 299 3.75 8.22 13.52
C CYS A 299 4.53 8.42 14.83
N TYR A 300 4.23 7.60 15.84
CA TYR A 300 4.97 7.57 17.10
C TYR A 300 5.72 6.26 17.28
N GLU A 301 7.05 6.36 17.28
CA GLU A 301 7.98 5.33 17.75
C GLU A 301 8.80 5.85 18.92
N GLY A 302 9.55 4.98 19.59
CA GLY A 302 10.36 5.35 20.75
C GLY A 302 10.40 4.25 21.79
N TRP A 303 11.33 4.39 22.74
CA TRP A 303 11.57 3.40 23.79
C TRP A 303 10.32 3.05 24.58
N ASP A 304 10.29 1.83 25.10
CA ASP A 304 9.29 1.45 26.07
C ASP A 304 9.38 2.39 27.28
N ALA A 305 8.22 2.83 27.75
CA ALA A 305 8.05 3.91 28.72
C ALA A 305 8.54 5.32 28.35
N ALA A 306 8.91 5.60 27.10
CA ALA A 306 9.31 6.94 26.66
C ALA A 306 8.20 8.00 26.72
N GLY A 307 6.93 7.58 26.61
CA GLY A 307 5.78 8.48 26.80
C GLY A 307 4.94 8.77 25.56
N LYS A 308 4.99 7.92 24.52
CA LYS A 308 4.19 8.01 23.27
C LYS A 308 2.72 8.33 23.50
N GLY A 309 1.98 7.48 24.21
CA GLY A 309 0.56 7.73 24.52
C GLY A 309 0.27 9.04 25.27
N GLY A 310 1.24 9.56 26.02
CA GLY A 310 1.13 10.88 26.65
C GLY A 310 1.25 12.05 25.69
N ASN A 311 2.05 11.91 24.62
CA ASN A 311 2.12 12.87 23.52
C ASN A 311 0.84 12.83 22.69
N ILE A 312 0.43 11.62 22.27
CA ILE A 312 -0.80 11.39 21.51
C ILE A 312 -2.00 12.03 22.21
N LYS A 313 -2.16 11.80 23.52
CA LYS A 313 -3.24 12.39 24.30
C LYS A 313 -3.27 13.93 24.24
N ARG A 314 -2.11 14.62 24.26
CA ARG A 314 -2.08 16.09 24.21
C ARG A 314 -2.41 16.65 22.84
N ILE A 315 -2.05 15.92 21.78
CA ILE A 315 -2.47 16.25 20.41
C ILE A 315 -3.98 16.06 20.30
N THR A 316 -4.51 14.89 20.66
CA THR A 316 -5.93 14.58 20.47
C THR A 316 -6.87 15.43 21.32
N GLU A 317 -6.43 15.91 22.49
CA GLU A 317 -7.17 16.91 23.31
C GLU A 317 -7.43 18.24 22.58
N ALA A 318 -6.66 18.56 21.53
CA ALA A 318 -6.87 19.75 20.71
C ALA A 318 -7.83 19.53 19.53
N LEU A 319 -8.04 18.27 19.11
CA LEU A 319 -8.71 17.91 17.87
C LEU A 319 -10.19 17.56 18.11
N ASP A 320 -11.01 17.71 17.07
CA ASP A 320 -12.39 17.18 17.08
C ASP A 320 -12.33 15.67 16.84
N PRO A 321 -12.97 14.83 17.69
CA PRO A 321 -12.88 13.37 17.60
C PRO A 321 -13.45 12.79 16.30
N ARG A 322 -14.20 13.55 15.50
CA ARG A 322 -14.70 13.12 14.18
C ARG A 322 -13.66 13.28 13.08
N GLY A 323 -12.60 14.05 13.33
CA GLY A 323 -11.57 14.39 12.35
C GLY A 323 -10.28 13.59 12.49
N PHE A 324 -10.15 12.71 13.49
CA PHE A 324 -8.97 11.88 13.66
C PHE A 324 -9.30 10.46 14.12
N GLU A 325 -8.37 9.55 13.86
CA GLU A 325 -8.36 8.20 14.41
C GLU A 325 -6.98 7.87 15.00
N VAL A 326 -6.95 7.14 16.11
CA VAL A 326 -5.72 6.63 16.71
C VAL A 326 -5.66 5.13 16.50
N HIS A 327 -4.58 4.65 15.91
CA HIS A 327 -4.33 3.24 15.63
C HIS A 327 -3.18 2.73 16.50
N PRO A 328 -3.46 2.03 17.60
CA PRO A 328 -2.46 1.27 18.33
C PRO A 328 -2.06 0.05 17.50
N ILE A 329 -0.80 0.00 17.06
CA ILE A 329 -0.29 -1.13 16.26
C ILE A 329 0.32 -2.18 17.19
N ALA A 330 -0.34 -3.32 17.23
CA ALA A 330 0.09 -4.52 17.95
C ALA A 330 0.52 -5.63 16.97
N SER A 331 0.77 -6.82 17.50
CA SER A 331 0.98 -8.03 16.70
C SER A 331 -0.08 -8.18 15.62
N PRO A 332 0.29 -8.56 14.38
CA PRO A 332 -0.68 -8.66 13.29
C PRO A 332 -1.67 -9.81 13.50
N GLU A 333 -2.93 -9.53 13.21
CA GLU A 333 -4.02 -10.50 13.19
C GLU A 333 -3.81 -11.53 12.07
N PRO A 334 -4.42 -12.73 12.15
CA PRO A 334 -4.23 -13.77 11.13
C PRO A 334 -4.48 -13.31 9.69
N HIS A 335 -5.51 -12.48 9.48
CA HIS A 335 -5.83 -11.94 8.15
C HIS A 335 -4.84 -10.86 7.68
N GLU A 336 -4.17 -10.16 8.60
CA GLU A 336 -3.09 -9.20 8.27
C GLU A 336 -1.80 -9.96 7.93
N LYS A 337 -1.46 -11.00 8.70
CA LYS A 337 -0.30 -11.88 8.42
C LYS A 337 -0.41 -12.61 7.09
N ALA A 338 -1.63 -12.89 6.65
CA ALA A 338 -1.88 -13.54 5.37
C ALA A 338 -1.70 -12.61 4.16
N ARG A 339 -1.28 -11.35 4.34
CA ARG A 339 -1.11 -10.37 3.26
C ARG A 339 0.25 -9.67 3.33
N HIS A 340 0.54 -8.87 2.30
CA HIS A 340 1.67 -7.95 2.30
C HIS A 340 1.74 -7.11 3.58
N TYR A 341 2.94 -6.97 4.14
CA TYR A 341 3.16 -6.28 5.42
C TYR A 341 2.50 -4.90 5.48
N LEU A 342 2.68 -4.09 4.42
CA LEU A 342 2.13 -2.75 4.35
C LEU A 342 0.60 -2.69 4.24
N TRP A 343 -0.07 -3.79 3.89
CA TRP A 343 -1.53 -3.84 3.72
C TRP A 343 -2.27 -3.29 4.94
N ARG A 344 -1.82 -3.66 6.13
CA ARG A 344 -2.45 -3.27 7.38
C ARG A 344 -2.33 -1.77 7.68
N PHE A 345 -1.39 -1.07 7.06
CA PHE A 345 -1.24 0.38 7.21
C PHE A 345 -1.98 1.12 6.10
N TRP A 346 -1.96 0.59 4.87
CA TRP A 346 -2.79 1.09 3.77
C TRP A 346 -4.27 1.13 4.15
N THR A 347 -4.80 0.09 4.79
CA THR A 347 -6.22 0.02 5.21
C THR A 347 -6.60 0.96 6.36
N ARG A 348 -5.63 1.63 6.98
CA ARG A 348 -5.80 2.55 8.11
C ARG A 348 -5.38 3.98 7.76
N LEU A 349 -5.22 4.29 6.48
CA LEU A 349 -4.96 5.65 6.06
C LEU A 349 -6.16 6.55 6.33
N PRO A 350 -5.95 7.82 6.69
CA PRO A 350 -7.03 8.77 6.80
C PRO A 350 -7.54 9.11 5.41
N LYS A 351 -8.83 9.44 5.29
CA LYS A 351 -9.32 10.14 4.10
C LYS A 351 -8.83 11.59 4.10
N THR A 352 -8.85 12.26 2.96
CA THR A 352 -8.53 13.70 2.83
C THR A 352 -9.21 14.54 3.92
N GLY A 353 -8.47 15.49 4.51
CA GLY A 353 -8.97 16.36 5.59
C GLY A 353 -9.10 15.71 6.97
N HIS A 354 -8.62 14.47 7.14
CA HIS A 354 -8.60 13.75 8.43
C HIS A 354 -7.16 13.41 8.84
N ILE A 355 -7.01 13.05 10.12
CA ILE A 355 -5.72 12.73 10.74
C ILE A 355 -5.71 11.26 11.19
N ALA A 356 -4.69 10.49 10.79
CA ALA A 356 -4.41 9.18 11.38
C ALA A 356 -3.18 9.28 12.29
N ILE A 357 -3.31 8.79 13.53
CA ILE A 357 -2.22 8.77 14.50
C ILE A 357 -1.87 7.32 14.82
N PHE A 358 -0.67 6.88 14.45
CA PHE A 358 -0.15 5.54 14.70
C PHE A 358 0.69 5.51 15.99
N ASP A 359 0.27 4.72 16.98
CA ASP A 359 1.07 4.37 18.17
C ASP A 359 1.76 3.03 17.90
N ARG A 360 3.07 3.08 17.57
CA ARG A 360 3.78 2.09 16.75
C ARG A 360 3.25 2.03 15.31
N THR A 361 4.09 1.62 14.38
CA THR A 361 3.88 1.83 12.94
C THR A 361 4.47 0.70 12.09
N TRP A 362 4.58 0.91 10.77
CA TRP A 362 5.32 0.07 9.82
C TRP A 362 6.82 -0.05 10.13
N TYR A 363 7.38 0.82 10.97
CA TYR A 363 8.77 0.72 11.40
C TYR A 363 9.05 -0.50 12.30
N GLY A 364 8.01 -1.17 12.79
CA GLY A 364 8.14 -2.44 13.52
C GLY A 364 8.96 -3.49 12.77
N ARG A 365 8.87 -3.54 11.43
CA ARG A 365 9.63 -4.49 10.59
C ARG A 365 11.15 -4.33 10.73
N VAL A 366 11.63 -3.10 10.74
CA VAL A 366 13.08 -2.79 10.79
C VAL A 366 13.60 -2.67 12.22
N MET A 367 12.72 -2.78 13.22
CA MET A 367 13.03 -2.77 14.64
C MET A 367 12.73 -4.12 15.31
N VAL A 368 11.55 -4.25 15.93
CA VAL A 368 11.20 -5.43 16.76
C VAL A 368 11.17 -6.72 15.95
N GLU A 369 10.62 -6.73 14.74
CA GLU A 369 10.56 -7.98 13.95
C GLU A 369 11.95 -8.46 13.51
N ARG A 370 12.87 -7.53 13.23
CA ARG A 370 14.27 -7.84 12.94
C ARG A 370 14.98 -8.43 14.15
N LEU A 371 14.79 -7.86 15.34
CA LEU A 371 15.52 -8.23 16.55
C LEU A 371 14.96 -9.48 17.25
N GLU A 372 13.68 -9.77 17.07
CA GLU A 372 13.02 -10.97 17.59
C GLU A 372 12.91 -12.10 16.55
N GLY A 373 13.37 -11.87 15.30
CA GLY A 373 13.37 -12.88 14.25
C GLY A 373 11.97 -13.22 13.71
N PHE A 374 11.04 -12.27 13.73
CA PHE A 374 9.68 -12.44 13.19
C PHE A 374 9.60 -12.24 11.67
N CYS A 375 10.71 -11.81 11.04
CA CYS A 375 10.85 -11.71 9.59
C CYS A 375 12.24 -12.18 9.17
N SER A 376 12.41 -12.52 7.88
CA SER A 376 13.72 -12.90 7.36
C SER A 376 14.64 -11.68 7.22
N GLU A 377 15.94 -11.92 7.05
CA GLU A 377 16.90 -10.83 6.80
C GLU A 377 16.55 -10.04 5.53
N ASN A 378 16.18 -10.75 4.46
CA ASN A 378 15.77 -10.14 3.21
C ASN A 378 14.52 -9.26 3.38
N ASP A 379 13.57 -9.65 4.25
CA ASP A 379 12.35 -8.88 4.52
C ASP A 379 12.63 -7.52 5.17
N TRP A 380 13.43 -7.46 6.24
CA TRP A 380 13.69 -6.18 6.90
C TRP A 380 14.69 -5.32 6.12
N GLN A 381 15.63 -5.91 5.39
CA GLN A 381 16.56 -5.13 4.57
C GLN A 381 15.84 -4.42 3.41
N ARG A 382 14.90 -5.09 2.72
CA ARG A 382 14.11 -4.44 1.66
C ARG A 382 13.08 -3.44 2.20
N ALA A 383 12.59 -3.65 3.42
CA ALA A 383 11.56 -2.81 4.03
C ALA A 383 11.94 -1.34 4.14
N TYR A 384 13.22 -0.98 4.29
CA TYR A 384 13.63 0.44 4.29
C TYR A 384 13.21 1.16 3.00
N ASN A 385 13.41 0.53 1.84
CA ASN A 385 13.01 1.12 0.56
C ASN A 385 11.50 1.13 0.40
N GLU A 386 10.83 0.05 0.79
CA GLU A 386 9.37 -0.06 0.68
C GLU A 386 8.65 0.97 1.57
N ILE A 387 9.20 1.23 2.75
CA ILE A 387 8.73 2.30 3.66
C ILE A 387 8.90 3.67 3.00
N ASN A 388 10.08 3.95 2.41
CA ASN A 388 10.30 5.22 1.74
C ASN A 388 9.38 5.40 0.53
N GLU A 389 9.18 4.35 -0.27
CA GLU A 389 8.23 4.36 -1.39
C GLU A 389 6.79 4.55 -0.92
N PHE A 390 6.37 3.85 0.13
CA PHE A 390 5.05 4.02 0.73
C PHE A 390 4.82 5.46 1.19
N GLU A 391 5.76 6.03 1.95
CA GLU A 391 5.70 7.42 2.40
C GLU A 391 5.75 8.39 1.21
N ARG A 392 6.43 8.02 0.12
CA ARG A 392 6.45 8.81 -1.11
C ARG A 392 5.07 8.85 -1.77
N GLU A 393 4.37 7.72 -1.85
CA GLU A 393 2.99 7.66 -2.36
C GLU A 393 2.06 8.56 -1.54
N LEU A 394 2.21 8.56 -0.21
CA LEU A 394 1.42 9.43 0.68
C LEU A 394 1.76 10.92 0.47
N PHE A 395 3.04 11.24 0.33
CA PHE A 395 3.49 12.62 0.09
C PHE A 395 3.05 13.14 -1.28
N ASP A 396 3.21 12.36 -2.35
CA ASP A 396 2.78 12.75 -3.70
C ASP A 396 1.24 12.88 -3.79
N TRP A 397 0.48 12.17 -2.94
CA TRP A 397 -0.96 12.37 -2.75
C TRP A 397 -1.32 13.66 -2.00
N GLY A 398 -0.38 14.27 -1.30
CA GLY A 398 -0.56 15.52 -0.55
C GLY A 398 -0.69 15.35 0.96
N ALA A 399 -0.35 14.19 1.51
CA ALA A 399 -0.37 13.98 2.96
C ALA A 399 0.81 14.68 3.66
N VAL A 400 0.51 15.27 4.82
CA VAL A 400 1.54 15.69 5.78
C VAL A 400 1.94 14.48 6.62
N ILE A 401 3.22 14.11 6.59
CA ILE A 401 3.76 12.93 7.28
C ILE A 401 4.69 13.38 8.40
N LEU A 402 4.30 13.11 9.64
CA LEU A 402 5.03 13.51 10.85
C LEU A 402 5.53 12.26 11.58
N LYS A 403 6.83 12.07 11.69
CA LYS A 403 7.43 10.86 12.30
C LYS A 403 8.24 11.21 13.53
N PHE A 404 7.83 10.69 14.69
CA PHE A 404 8.43 11.00 15.98
C PHE A 404 9.14 9.79 16.58
N TRP A 405 10.43 9.93 16.88
CA TRP A 405 11.15 9.02 17.77
C TRP A 405 11.21 9.62 19.17
N VAL A 406 10.53 9.01 20.15
CA VAL A 406 10.50 9.48 21.53
C VAL A 406 11.70 8.91 22.30
N GLN A 407 12.71 9.75 22.53
CA GLN A 407 14.01 9.36 23.11
C GLN A 407 14.06 9.58 24.62
N ILE A 408 14.62 8.61 25.33
CA ILE A 408 15.00 8.65 26.75
C ILE A 408 16.31 7.86 26.92
N ASP A 409 16.98 8.03 28.06
CA ASP A 409 18.15 7.23 28.45
C ASP A 409 17.75 5.93 29.19
N LYS A 410 18.74 5.04 29.37
CA LYS A 410 18.57 3.75 30.06
C LYS A 410 18.08 3.96 31.49
N GLU A 411 18.58 4.98 32.18
CA GLU A 411 18.30 5.27 33.59
C GLU A 411 16.84 5.70 33.76
N THR A 412 16.39 6.67 32.97
CA THR A 412 15.00 7.15 32.92
C THR A 412 14.03 6.02 32.58
N GLN A 413 14.40 5.11 31.67
CA GLN A 413 13.56 3.96 31.37
C GLN A 413 13.38 3.07 32.61
N LEU A 414 14.47 2.76 33.33
CA LEU A 414 14.43 1.92 34.53
C LEU A 414 13.57 2.54 35.64
N GLU A 415 13.77 3.83 35.92
CA GLU A 415 12.97 4.57 36.90
C GLU A 415 11.47 4.49 36.57
N ARG A 416 11.13 4.63 35.28
CA ARG A 416 9.73 4.55 34.83
C ARG A 416 9.18 3.14 34.89
N PHE A 417 9.99 2.12 34.65
CA PHE A 417 9.58 0.72 34.80
C PHE A 417 9.24 0.41 36.26
N GLN A 418 10.14 0.76 37.17
CA GLN A 418 9.94 0.60 38.62
C GLN A 418 8.70 1.38 39.09
N ALA A 419 8.54 2.63 38.67
CA ALA A 419 7.37 3.43 39.01
C ALA A 419 6.05 2.82 38.50
N ARG A 420 6.04 2.18 37.31
CA ARG A 420 4.85 1.49 36.78
C ARG A 420 4.53 0.23 37.57
N GLN A 421 5.53 -0.57 37.93
CA GLN A 421 5.36 -1.80 38.71
C GLN A 421 4.79 -1.52 40.11
N ASN A 422 5.21 -0.40 40.70
CA ASN A 422 4.82 0.05 42.04
C ASN A 422 3.52 0.87 42.08
N THR A 423 2.95 1.26 40.92
CA THR A 423 1.66 1.97 40.85
C THR A 423 0.56 1.01 40.40
N PRO A 424 -0.43 0.64 41.25
CA PRO A 424 -1.46 -0.35 40.92
C PRO A 424 -2.16 -0.09 39.57
N GLU A 425 -2.56 1.15 39.31
CA GLU A 425 -3.26 1.57 38.08
C GLU A 425 -2.41 1.52 36.80
N LYS A 426 -1.08 1.38 36.93
CA LYS A 426 -0.14 1.36 35.80
C LYS A 426 0.58 0.02 35.66
N ARG A 427 0.35 -0.93 36.57
CA ARG A 427 1.01 -2.23 36.56
C ARG A 427 0.73 -3.02 35.28
N TRP A 428 -0.44 -2.86 34.67
CA TRP A 428 -0.77 -3.46 33.37
C TRP A 428 0.09 -2.93 32.20
N LYS A 429 0.84 -1.83 32.38
CA LYS A 429 1.70 -1.21 31.36
C LYS A 429 3.17 -1.69 31.40
N ILE A 430 3.46 -2.75 32.16
CA ILE A 430 4.77 -3.39 32.16
C ILE A 430 4.61 -4.91 32.05
N THR A 431 5.35 -5.51 31.13
CA THR A 431 5.34 -6.96 30.87
C THR A 431 6.76 -7.53 30.99
N GLU A 432 6.89 -8.86 31.03
CA GLU A 432 8.22 -9.52 30.96
C GLU A 432 8.95 -9.21 29.64
N GLU A 433 8.21 -8.99 28.56
CA GLU A 433 8.76 -8.58 27.27
C GLU A 433 9.43 -7.20 27.34
N ASP A 434 8.89 -6.25 28.10
CA ASP A 434 9.52 -4.94 28.28
C ASP A 434 10.91 -5.06 28.94
N TRP A 435 11.07 -5.97 29.91
CA TRP A 435 12.37 -6.23 30.55
C TRP A 435 13.36 -6.92 29.59
N ARG A 436 12.90 -7.91 28.83
CA ARG A 436 13.71 -8.57 27.80
C ARG A 436 14.18 -7.58 26.73
N ASN A 437 13.31 -6.67 26.29
CA ASN A 437 13.67 -5.64 25.31
C ASN A 437 14.73 -4.69 25.85
N ARG A 438 14.65 -4.34 27.13
CA ARG A 438 15.66 -3.52 27.81
C ARG A 438 17.04 -4.17 27.84
N GLU A 439 17.13 -5.49 28.05
CA GLU A 439 18.41 -6.21 28.00
C GLU A 439 19.07 -6.12 26.61
N LYS A 440 18.27 -5.98 25.56
CA LYS A 440 18.72 -5.81 24.17
C LYS A 440 18.93 -4.34 23.76
N TRP A 441 19.05 -3.40 24.72
CA TRP A 441 19.10 -1.96 24.41
C TRP A 441 20.06 -1.59 23.28
N ASP A 442 21.30 -2.06 23.32
CA ASP A 442 22.32 -1.66 22.35
C ASP A 442 21.99 -2.16 20.93
N ALA A 443 21.34 -3.33 20.83
CA ALA A 443 20.85 -3.86 19.56
C ALA A 443 19.66 -3.03 19.02
N TYR A 444 18.74 -2.61 19.90
CA TYR A 444 17.66 -1.69 19.54
C TYR A 444 18.20 -0.32 19.12
N GLU A 445 19.17 0.23 19.84
CA GLU A 445 19.78 1.51 19.51
C GLU A 445 20.41 1.49 18.11
N ASN A 446 21.16 0.44 17.78
CA ASN A 446 21.71 0.24 16.44
C ASN A 446 20.62 0.15 15.36
N ALA A 447 19.56 -0.64 15.60
CA ALA A 447 18.45 -0.77 14.66
C ALA A 447 17.71 0.57 14.45
N VAL A 448 17.53 1.36 15.50
CA VAL A 448 16.87 2.67 15.42
C VAL A 448 17.76 3.69 14.70
N ASN A 449 19.06 3.72 14.99
CA ASN A 449 20.00 4.57 14.26
C ASN A 449 19.97 4.29 12.75
N GLU A 450 19.98 3.00 12.38
CA GLU A 450 19.87 2.58 10.97
C GLU A 450 18.51 2.96 10.36
N MET A 451 17.41 2.82 11.11
CA MET A 451 16.09 3.28 10.69
C MET A 451 16.07 4.79 10.43
N LEU A 452 16.57 5.60 11.35
CA LEU A 452 16.63 7.05 11.21
C LEU A 452 17.48 7.47 10.00
N GLU A 453 18.64 6.82 9.82
CA GLU A 453 19.53 7.07 8.69
C GLU A 453 18.87 6.72 7.35
N LYS A 454 18.25 5.55 7.23
CA LYS A 454 17.73 5.03 5.96
C LYS A 454 16.34 5.53 5.58
N THR A 455 15.61 6.16 6.50
CA THR A 455 14.20 6.54 6.28
C THR A 455 13.85 7.98 6.65
N SER A 456 14.80 8.78 7.14
CA SER A 456 14.59 10.22 7.27
C SER A 456 14.74 10.88 5.90
N THR A 457 13.69 10.87 5.08
CA THR A 457 13.72 11.47 3.74
C THR A 457 13.42 12.97 3.80
N GLN A 458 13.73 13.73 2.75
CA GLN A 458 13.39 15.15 2.69
C GLN A 458 11.88 15.42 2.76
N TYR A 459 11.07 14.52 2.22
CA TYR A 459 9.60 14.66 2.18
C TYR A 459 8.89 14.07 3.42
N ALA A 460 9.55 13.17 4.15
CA ALA A 460 9.07 12.62 5.42
C ALA A 460 10.25 12.49 6.40
N PRO A 461 10.70 13.60 7.01
CA PRO A 461 11.81 13.57 7.95
C PRO A 461 11.40 12.97 9.29
N TRP A 462 12.38 12.42 10.02
CA TRP A 462 12.21 12.05 11.42
C TRP A 462 12.45 13.23 12.36
N TYR A 463 11.70 13.27 13.46
CA TYR A 463 11.88 14.19 14.58
C TYR A 463 12.18 13.38 15.84
N ILE A 464 13.34 13.65 16.46
CA ILE A 464 13.69 13.05 17.75
C ILE A 464 13.13 13.96 18.85
N LEU A 465 12.26 13.40 19.71
CA LEU A 465 11.66 14.09 20.85
C LEU A 465 12.39 13.69 22.12
N GLU A 466 13.13 14.61 22.73
CA GLU A 466 13.73 14.34 24.04
C GLU A 466 12.66 14.30 25.12
N SER A 467 12.48 13.12 25.72
CA SER A 467 11.34 12.82 26.57
C SER A 467 11.73 12.37 27.96
N VAL A 468 12.94 12.72 28.43
CA VAL A 468 13.30 12.59 29.85
C VAL A 468 12.31 13.39 30.69
N ASP A 469 12.06 14.65 30.31
CA ASP A 469 10.90 15.42 30.74
C ASP A 469 9.72 15.24 29.76
N LYS A 470 8.65 14.61 30.23
CA LYS A 470 7.44 14.36 29.42
C LYS A 470 6.71 15.64 29.01
N LYS A 471 6.74 16.69 29.84
CA LYS A 471 6.11 17.98 29.55
C LYS A 471 6.82 18.66 28.40
N TYR A 472 8.15 18.61 28.41
CA TYR A 472 8.96 19.12 27.32
C TYR A 472 8.65 18.42 26.00
N ALA A 473 8.69 17.09 25.95
CA ALA A 473 8.36 16.33 24.75
C ALA A 473 6.98 16.67 24.17
N ARG A 474 5.95 16.81 25.03
CA ARG A 474 4.58 17.17 24.62
C ARG A 474 4.51 18.53 23.96
N ILE A 475 5.19 19.52 24.52
CA ILE A 475 5.22 20.87 23.96
C ILE A 475 5.98 20.88 22.63
N GLN A 476 7.11 20.17 22.53
CA GLN A 476 7.85 20.06 21.28
C GLN A 476 7.05 19.37 20.18
N ALA A 477 6.39 18.24 20.50
CA ALA A 477 5.53 17.56 19.55
C ALA A 477 4.43 18.49 19.01
N LEU A 478 3.72 19.22 19.89
CA LEU A 478 2.71 20.18 19.47
C LEU A 478 3.27 21.28 18.58
N LYS A 479 4.44 21.84 18.92
CA LYS A 479 5.10 22.88 18.11
C LYS A 479 5.44 22.38 16.71
N ILE A 480 6.06 21.21 16.60
CA ILE A 480 6.44 20.59 15.32
C ILE A 480 5.19 20.32 14.47
N VAL A 481 4.14 19.72 15.06
CA VAL A 481 2.89 19.48 14.34
C VAL A 481 2.29 20.78 13.83
N ILE A 482 2.23 21.82 14.67
CA ILE A 482 1.69 23.13 14.28
C ILE A 482 2.50 23.73 13.13
N GLU A 483 3.83 23.73 13.22
CA GLU A 483 4.71 24.29 12.20
C GLU A 483 4.55 23.60 10.84
N GLU A 484 4.53 22.27 10.82
CA GLU A 484 4.35 21.51 9.57
C GLU A 484 2.95 21.71 8.97
N LEU A 485 1.92 21.80 9.80
CA LEU A 485 0.57 22.10 9.34
C LEU A 485 0.46 23.54 8.82
N GLU A 486 1.12 24.51 9.44
CA GLU A 486 1.16 25.88 8.94
C GLU A 486 1.82 25.97 7.58
N ARG A 487 2.99 25.33 7.40
CA ARG A 487 3.73 25.32 6.14
C ARG A 487 2.92 24.82 4.94
N VAL A 488 2.01 23.86 5.15
CA VAL A 488 1.19 23.27 4.08
C VAL A 488 -0.16 23.97 3.92
N LEU A 489 -0.64 24.68 4.96
CA LEU A 489 -1.94 25.34 4.96
C LEU A 489 -1.88 26.84 4.66
N GLU A 490 -0.72 27.48 4.78
CA GLU A 490 -0.44 28.78 4.15
C GLU A 490 -0.59 28.68 2.63
#